data_AF-A0A6N4RCE1-F1
#
_entry.id   AF-A0A6N4RCE1-F1
#
_cell.length_a   1.000
_cell.length_b   1.000
_cell.length_c   1.000
_cell.angle_alpha   90.00
_cell.angle_beta   90.00
_cell.angle_gamma   90.00
#
_symmetry.space_group_name_H-M   'P 1'
#
loop_
_entity.id
_entity.type
_entity.pdbx_description
1 polymer ?
#
loop_
_entity_poly.entity_id
_entity_poly.type
_entity_poly.pdbx_seq_one_letter_code
_entity_poly.pdbx_strand_id
1 'polypeptide(L)'
;MAGDTVTTTQNDYVVLARKYRSRTFAELIGQEALVRTLTNAIAMNKIHHAYVLTGIRGTGKTSTARLLAMALNCENGPSVTWDVNDAQVEAIRTGRHVDVFEYDAASNRSVEDVQRLFEGVNYAPVAGRYKVYIIDEVHMLSTTAFNALLKTLEEPPPQVKFIFATTDVQKIPLTVLSRCQRFDLKRIPSDVLGPYFQEILTKEGVEYEPSAVQLIARAADGSARDGLSLLDQSIALSVAEGDSTPRVTLATVEGMLGVADRSRVVDLLEALTGGRTAEALAVVDNLYASGSDAMGAVQGMMEIVHLMTRIRLVSDLKTNGSLTELERVRVLPLAEKLPLPNMGRLYQLLAQALVELKVAERPYEALAMACVRMAYLSPLPALDKLVSEASGMVVQAIPQGQVQAGMSAGAMAVSRPEPVRDLPVIEAGMVGNEKQIQEEAVHEQFADWVGIVRALRADNPMLTSSLERQVRCVSFEGTKLELAVDRGLLSAADLLRDLRTALKLRTGVAWDVREVQAEAGDGLTIAQMAAQAEAQRKSDVANDPMVSGVMGMFPGAELEHVDGAGEDDVYH
;
A
#
# COMPACT_ATOMS: atom_id res chain seq x y z
N MET A 1 15.97 -52.84 47.75
CA MET A 1 16.61 -52.55 46.45
C MET A 1 15.82 -51.43 45.83
N ALA A 2 16.45 -50.27 45.67
CA ALA A 2 15.85 -49.07 45.13
C ALA A 2 15.52 -49.26 43.64
N GLY A 3 14.31 -48.86 43.24
CA GLY A 3 13.95 -48.68 41.84
C GLY A 3 14.06 -47.20 41.52
N ASP A 4 15.09 -46.83 40.76
CA ASP A 4 15.28 -45.48 40.24
C ASP A 4 14.16 -45.17 39.24
N THR A 5 13.23 -44.30 39.64
CA THR A 5 12.33 -43.61 38.73
C THR A 5 13.14 -42.54 38.00
N VAL A 6 13.47 -42.80 36.74
CA VAL A 6 14.00 -41.81 35.80
C VAL A 6 12.96 -40.71 35.64
N THR A 7 13.23 -39.56 36.25
CA THR A 7 12.47 -38.34 36.07
C THR A 7 12.77 -37.80 34.66
N THR A 8 11.93 -38.13 33.69
CA THR A 8 12.00 -37.54 32.35
C THR A 8 11.62 -36.06 32.48
N THR A 9 12.61 -35.18 32.48
CA THR A 9 12.41 -33.74 32.39
C THR A 9 11.75 -33.43 31.04
N GLN A 10 10.44 -33.16 31.04
CA GLN A 10 9.76 -32.55 29.90
C GLN A 10 10.39 -31.18 29.68
N ASN A 11 11.33 -31.11 28.75
CA ASN A 11 11.91 -29.84 28.31
C ASN A 11 10.87 -29.19 27.39
N ASP A 12 10.09 -28.24 27.91
CA ASP A 12 9.10 -27.50 27.14
C ASP A 12 9.80 -26.88 25.91
N TYR A 13 9.41 -27.34 24.72
CA TYR A 13 9.97 -26.82 23.47
C TYR A 13 9.65 -25.32 23.36
N VAL A 14 10.71 -24.50 23.30
CA VAL A 14 10.60 -23.04 23.12
C VAL A 14 10.99 -22.70 21.70
N VAL A 15 10.03 -22.13 20.95
CA VAL A 15 10.20 -21.57 19.61
C VAL A 15 11.45 -20.65 19.56
N LEU A 16 12.28 -20.78 18.53
CA LEU A 16 13.52 -20.03 18.34
C LEU A 16 13.30 -18.53 18.40
N ALA A 17 12.20 -18.04 17.82
CA ALA A 17 11.80 -16.63 17.87
C ALA A 17 11.66 -16.08 19.31
N ARG A 18 11.39 -16.94 20.29
CA ARG A 18 11.35 -16.60 21.72
C ARG A 18 12.69 -16.85 22.40
N LYS A 19 13.37 -17.96 22.08
CA LYS A 19 14.66 -18.37 22.66
C LYS A 19 15.79 -17.38 22.34
N TYR A 20 15.85 -16.92 21.10
CA TYR A 20 16.87 -16.00 20.56
C TYR A 20 16.44 -14.53 20.54
N ARG A 21 15.44 -14.16 21.34
CA ARG A 21 15.07 -12.76 21.51
C ARG A 21 16.25 -11.99 22.14
N SER A 22 16.67 -10.91 21.50
CA SER A 22 17.85 -10.12 21.90
C SER A 22 17.83 -9.75 23.38
N ARG A 23 18.94 -10.06 24.07
CA ARG A 23 19.15 -9.80 25.50
C ARG A 23 19.96 -8.54 25.75
N THR A 24 20.69 -8.07 24.76
CA THR A 24 21.51 -6.86 24.81
C THR A 24 21.31 -6.03 23.55
N PHE A 25 21.71 -4.76 23.58
CA PHE A 25 21.70 -3.92 22.37
C PHE A 25 22.65 -4.42 21.28
N ALA A 26 23.71 -5.14 21.65
CA ALA A 26 24.65 -5.73 20.69
C ALA A 26 24.03 -6.88 19.87
N GLU A 27 22.99 -7.53 20.39
CA GLU A 27 22.25 -8.60 19.72
C GLU A 27 21.10 -8.07 18.84
N LEU A 28 20.92 -6.75 18.72
CA LEU A 28 19.95 -6.16 17.78
C LEU A 28 20.55 -6.05 16.39
N ILE A 29 20.01 -6.83 15.46
CA ILE A 29 20.58 -7.01 14.13
C ILE A 29 19.98 -6.00 13.14
N GLY A 30 20.84 -5.34 12.36
CA GLY A 30 20.43 -4.39 11.31
C GLY A 30 19.88 -3.07 11.83
N GLN A 31 20.09 -2.76 13.12
CA GLN A 31 19.62 -1.53 13.78
C GLN A 31 20.77 -0.75 14.45
N GLU A 32 21.97 -0.77 13.87
CA GLU A 32 23.20 -0.23 14.45
C GLU A 32 23.10 1.27 14.73
N ALA A 33 22.44 2.02 13.84
CA ALA A 33 22.24 3.46 14.00
C ALA A 33 21.33 3.78 15.21
N LEU A 34 20.28 2.99 15.41
CA LEU A 34 19.37 3.14 16.55
C LEU A 34 20.12 2.83 17.85
N VAL A 35 20.82 1.70 17.89
CA VAL A 35 21.63 1.27 19.04
C VAL A 35 22.63 2.37 19.43
N ARG A 36 23.37 2.90 18.47
CA ARG A 36 24.34 3.98 18.73
C ARG A 36 23.68 5.23 19.30
N THR A 37 22.53 5.64 18.76
CA THR A 37 21.82 6.82 19.24
C THR A 37 21.31 6.64 20.67
N LEU A 38 20.71 5.48 20.99
CA LEU A 38 20.25 5.18 22.36
C LEU A 38 21.42 5.09 23.35
N THR A 39 22.51 4.42 22.96
CA THR A 39 23.72 4.35 23.78
C THR A 39 24.26 5.73 24.13
N ASN A 40 24.37 6.61 23.14
CA ASN A 40 24.85 7.98 23.37
C ASN A 40 23.86 8.79 24.23
N ALA A 41 22.56 8.65 24.01
CA ALA A 41 21.54 9.37 24.78
C ALA A 41 21.57 8.96 26.27
N ILE A 42 21.70 7.66 26.55
CA ILE A 42 21.82 7.12 27.91
C ILE A 42 23.11 7.59 28.57
N ALA A 43 24.25 7.50 27.86
CA ALA A 43 25.54 7.96 28.38
C ALA A 43 25.57 9.46 28.69
N MET A 44 24.84 10.28 27.92
CA MET A 44 24.69 11.72 28.15
C MET A 44 23.59 12.08 29.15
N ASN A 45 22.92 11.09 29.75
CA ASN A 45 21.74 11.27 30.61
C ASN A 45 20.62 12.11 29.94
N LYS A 46 20.50 12.02 28.61
CA LYS A 46 19.48 12.68 27.80
C LYS A 46 18.33 11.72 27.49
N ILE A 47 17.66 11.25 28.54
CA ILE A 47 16.57 10.27 28.43
C ILE A 47 15.25 11.01 28.18
N HIS A 48 14.67 10.80 27.01
CA HIS A 48 13.38 11.38 26.62
C HIS A 48 12.24 10.77 27.45
N HIS A 49 11.13 11.49 27.60
CA HIS A 49 9.97 11.01 28.37
C HIS A 49 9.12 10.00 27.56
N ALA A 50 9.14 10.08 26.23
CA ALA A 50 8.40 9.19 25.35
C ALA A 50 9.19 8.82 24.09
N TYR A 51 9.08 7.56 23.67
CA TYR A 51 9.73 6.98 22.50
C TYR A 51 8.69 6.33 21.58
N VAL A 52 8.84 6.46 20.27
CA VAL A 52 8.03 5.75 19.27
C VAL A 52 8.94 4.90 18.40
N LEU A 53 8.75 3.59 18.44
CA LEU A 53 9.41 2.59 17.62
C LEU A 53 8.47 2.19 16.49
N THR A 54 8.83 2.52 15.25
CA THR A 54 8.02 2.17 14.07
C THR A 54 8.82 1.33 13.09
N GLY A 55 8.14 0.49 12.33
CA GLY A 55 8.74 -0.39 11.34
C GLY A 55 7.86 -1.60 11.09
N ILE A 56 8.21 -2.42 10.10
CA ILE A 56 7.45 -3.62 9.80
C ILE A 56 7.41 -4.60 10.99
N ARG A 57 6.52 -5.58 10.93
CA ARG A 57 6.49 -6.65 11.93
C ARG A 57 7.83 -7.38 11.97
N GLY A 58 8.29 -7.74 13.17
CA GLY A 58 9.47 -8.59 13.36
C GLY A 58 10.85 -7.97 13.15
N THR A 59 10.97 -6.64 12.95
CA THR A 59 12.27 -5.92 12.94
C THR A 59 12.87 -5.67 14.33
N GLY A 60 12.17 -6.06 15.40
CA GLY A 60 12.68 -5.96 16.77
C GLY A 60 12.06 -4.86 17.63
N LYS A 61 10.98 -4.18 17.22
CA LYS A 61 10.34 -3.08 17.99
C LYS A 61 10.11 -3.42 19.47
N THR A 62 9.36 -4.48 19.76
CA THR A 62 9.06 -4.90 21.14
C THR A 62 10.32 -5.41 21.87
N SER A 63 11.31 -5.93 21.16
CA SER A 63 12.61 -6.30 21.76
C SER A 63 13.40 -5.07 22.18
N THR A 64 13.51 -4.08 21.29
CA THR A 64 14.14 -2.79 21.58
C THR A 64 13.43 -2.05 22.71
N ALA A 65 12.09 -2.11 22.79
CA ALA A 65 11.33 -1.52 23.88
C ALA A 65 11.71 -2.12 25.25
N ARG A 66 11.81 -3.45 25.33
CA ARG A 66 12.24 -4.13 26.56
C ARG A 66 13.71 -3.86 26.88
N LEU A 67 14.60 -3.84 25.89
CA LEU A 67 16.01 -3.49 26.11
C LEU A 67 16.17 -2.07 26.63
N LEU A 68 15.37 -1.13 26.14
CA LEU A 68 15.35 0.23 26.66
C LEU A 68 14.81 0.26 28.10
N ALA A 69 13.76 -0.48 28.42
CA ALA A 69 13.27 -0.60 29.80
C ALA A 69 14.33 -1.20 30.75
N MET A 70 15.05 -2.24 30.31
CA MET A 70 16.19 -2.83 31.04
C MET A 70 17.30 -1.80 31.27
N ALA A 71 17.65 -1.04 30.23
CA ALA A 71 18.69 -0.03 30.34
C ALA A 71 18.37 1.09 31.33
N LEU A 72 17.09 1.42 31.45
CA LEU A 72 16.61 2.47 32.36
C LEU A 72 16.56 2.00 33.82
N ASN A 73 16.27 0.71 34.06
CA ASN A 73 15.99 0.15 35.38
C ASN A 73 17.00 -0.87 35.90
N CYS A 74 18.10 -1.14 35.18
CA CYS A 74 19.18 -1.97 35.72
C CYS A 74 19.74 -1.38 37.02
N GLU A 75 20.24 -2.22 37.92
CA GLU A 75 20.58 -1.85 39.30
C GLU A 75 21.59 -0.69 39.36
N ASN A 76 22.59 -0.75 38.48
CA ASN A 76 23.64 0.27 38.33
C ASN A 76 23.38 1.25 37.18
N GLY A 77 22.13 1.33 36.68
CA GLY A 77 21.73 2.15 35.54
C GLY A 77 21.40 3.61 35.85
N PRO A 78 21.00 4.42 34.85
CA PRO A 78 20.77 4.02 33.46
C PRO A 78 22.05 3.64 32.72
N SER A 79 22.08 2.48 32.08
CA SER A 79 23.24 1.97 31.33
C SER A 79 22.80 1.04 30.20
N VAL A 80 23.55 1.02 29.09
CA VAL A 80 23.34 0.07 28.00
C VAL A 80 23.96 -1.31 28.23
N THR A 81 24.80 -1.41 29.26
CA THR A 81 25.41 -2.66 29.72
C THR A 81 24.99 -2.92 31.15
N TRP A 82 24.66 -4.17 31.43
CA TRP A 82 24.23 -4.65 32.74
C TRP A 82 24.79 -6.04 32.99
N ASP A 83 24.81 -6.45 34.26
CA ASP A 83 25.21 -7.81 34.64
C ASP A 83 24.18 -8.81 34.13
N VAL A 84 24.65 -10.00 33.76
CA VAL A 84 23.80 -11.13 33.34
C VAL A 84 22.89 -11.59 34.49
N ASN A 85 23.30 -11.35 35.75
CA ASN A 85 22.55 -11.73 36.95
C ASN A 85 21.73 -10.59 37.58
N ASP A 86 21.55 -9.46 36.89
CA ASP A 86 20.75 -8.34 37.39
C ASP A 86 19.27 -8.75 37.56
N ALA A 87 18.77 -8.67 38.79
CA ALA A 87 17.43 -9.12 39.14
C ALA A 87 16.33 -8.27 38.49
N GLN A 88 16.57 -6.96 38.30
CA GLN A 88 15.64 -6.06 37.64
C GLN A 88 15.56 -6.38 36.15
N VAL A 89 16.71 -6.58 35.49
CA VAL A 89 16.77 -6.95 34.08
C VAL A 89 16.06 -8.27 33.81
N GLU A 90 16.30 -9.29 34.65
CA GLU A 90 15.66 -10.60 34.51
C GLU A 90 14.13 -10.51 34.74
N ALA A 91 13.69 -9.70 35.70
CA ALA A 91 12.27 -9.44 35.93
C ALA A 91 11.61 -8.76 34.71
N ILE A 92 12.29 -7.78 34.08
CA ILE A 92 11.78 -7.12 32.86
C ILE A 92 11.76 -8.11 31.69
N ARG A 93 12.79 -8.94 31.56
CA ARG A 93 12.92 -9.93 30.48
C ARG A 93 11.78 -10.95 30.52
N THR A 94 11.43 -11.39 31.72
CA THR A 94 10.34 -12.35 31.97
C THR A 94 8.96 -11.70 32.04
N GLY A 95 8.86 -10.37 31.94
CA GLY A 95 7.59 -9.63 31.97
C GLY A 95 6.94 -9.58 33.36
N ARG A 96 7.74 -9.70 34.43
CA ARG A 96 7.28 -9.77 35.83
C ARG A 96 7.69 -8.56 36.67
N HIS A 97 8.33 -7.56 36.07
CA HIS A 97 8.80 -6.39 36.77
C HIS A 97 7.63 -5.47 37.19
N VAL A 98 7.63 -5.02 38.44
CA VAL A 98 6.51 -4.26 39.03
C VAL A 98 6.33 -2.86 38.45
N ASP A 99 7.43 -2.22 38.00
CA ASP A 99 7.39 -0.88 37.39
C ASP A 99 7.47 -0.88 35.85
N VAL A 100 7.44 -2.05 35.19
CA VAL A 100 7.41 -2.12 33.72
C VAL A 100 6.11 -2.76 33.29
N PHE A 101 5.24 -1.95 32.68
CA PHE A 101 3.92 -2.35 32.22
C PHE A 101 3.98 -2.58 30.72
N GLU A 102 3.77 -3.82 30.29
CA GLU A 102 3.65 -4.15 28.87
C GLU A 102 2.18 -4.34 28.52
N TYR A 103 1.67 -3.48 27.64
CA TYR A 103 0.29 -3.48 27.17
C TYR A 103 0.26 -3.72 25.68
N ASP A 104 -0.48 -4.74 25.24
CA ASP A 104 -0.72 -5.00 23.83
C ASP A 104 -2.10 -4.46 23.44
N ALA A 105 -2.11 -3.38 22.65
CA ALA A 105 -3.34 -2.72 22.24
C ALA A 105 -4.15 -3.53 21.22
N ALA A 106 -3.57 -4.54 20.57
CA ALA A 106 -4.29 -5.40 19.65
C ALA A 106 -5.23 -6.37 20.38
N SER A 107 -4.77 -6.93 21.51
CA SER A 107 -5.48 -7.92 22.34
C SER A 107 -6.36 -7.28 23.40
N ASN A 108 -5.95 -6.15 23.99
CA ASN A 108 -6.73 -5.43 25.01
C ASN A 108 -7.24 -4.11 24.44
N ARG A 109 -8.48 -4.11 23.96
CA ARG A 109 -9.11 -2.95 23.29
C ARG A 109 -10.03 -2.13 24.19
N SER A 110 -10.27 -2.56 25.42
CA SER A 110 -11.24 -1.88 26.28
C SER A 110 -10.68 -0.49 26.67
N VAL A 111 -11.52 0.53 26.53
CA VAL A 111 -11.14 1.92 26.86
C VAL A 111 -10.85 2.06 28.36
N GLU A 112 -11.55 1.27 29.18
CA GLU A 112 -11.41 1.26 30.63
C GLU A 112 -10.04 0.73 31.08
N ASP A 113 -9.52 -0.33 30.45
CA ASP A 113 -8.22 -0.90 30.83
C ASP A 113 -7.08 0.09 30.58
N VAL A 114 -7.17 0.83 29.47
CA VAL A 114 -6.21 1.87 29.12
C VAL A 114 -6.28 3.05 30.10
N GLN A 115 -7.49 3.47 30.48
CA GLN A 115 -7.66 4.55 31.47
C GLN A 115 -7.12 4.14 32.85
N ARG A 116 -7.44 2.94 33.34
CA ARG A 116 -6.91 2.42 34.61
C ARG A 116 -5.38 2.31 34.59
N LEU A 117 -4.80 1.90 33.46
CA LEU A 117 -3.35 1.83 33.29
C LEU A 117 -2.70 3.22 33.44
N PHE A 118 -3.38 4.28 32.99
CA PHE A 118 -2.85 5.66 33.08
C PHE A 118 -3.16 6.38 34.39
N GLU A 119 -4.20 6.00 35.14
CA GLU A 119 -4.40 6.49 36.52
C GLU A 119 -3.18 6.21 37.42
N GLY A 120 -2.51 5.08 37.15
CA GLY A 120 -1.28 4.67 37.82
C GLY A 120 -0.05 5.53 37.50
N VAL A 121 -0.09 6.42 36.51
CA VAL A 121 1.10 7.14 36.00
C VAL A 121 1.67 8.13 37.01
N ASN A 122 0.82 8.76 37.82
CA ASN A 122 1.26 9.79 38.77
C ASN A 122 1.97 9.23 40.01
N TYR A 123 2.00 7.91 40.19
CA TYR A 123 2.66 7.27 41.32
C TYR A 123 4.14 6.98 41.07
N ALA A 124 4.94 7.06 42.12
CA ALA A 124 6.36 6.74 42.09
C ALA A 124 6.63 5.25 41.78
N PRO A 125 7.76 4.93 41.14
CA PRO A 125 8.18 3.54 40.98
C PRO A 125 8.49 2.90 42.34
N VAL A 126 8.27 1.58 42.45
CA VAL A 126 8.39 0.80 43.68
C VAL A 126 9.79 0.22 43.84
N ALA A 127 10.35 -0.34 42.77
CA ALA A 127 11.64 -1.03 42.78
C ALA A 127 12.65 -0.42 41.79
N GLY A 128 12.19 -0.02 40.61
CA GLY A 128 13.02 0.57 39.57
C GLY A 128 13.26 2.07 39.75
N ARG A 129 14.12 2.62 38.89
CA ARG A 129 14.36 4.08 38.81
C ARG A 129 13.25 4.81 38.06
N TYR A 130 12.70 4.15 37.05
CA TYR A 130 11.63 4.65 36.19
C TYR A 130 10.46 3.68 36.15
N LYS A 131 9.26 4.26 36.05
CA LYS A 131 8.04 3.54 35.70
C LYS A 131 7.88 3.56 34.19
N VAL A 132 8.02 2.40 33.55
CA VAL A 132 8.06 2.28 32.08
C VAL A 132 6.77 1.67 31.58
N TYR A 133 6.12 2.34 30.63
CA TYR A 133 4.93 1.84 29.94
C TYR A 133 5.29 1.50 28.50
N ILE A 134 5.30 0.21 28.18
CA ILE A 134 5.49 -0.30 26.82
C ILE A 134 4.10 -0.57 26.24
N ILE A 135 3.73 0.14 25.19
CA ILE A 135 2.47 -0.10 24.47
C ILE A 135 2.78 -0.64 23.08
N ASP A 136 2.51 -1.92 22.86
CA ASP A 136 2.65 -2.55 21.55
C ASP A 136 1.40 -2.35 20.71
N GLU A 137 1.60 -2.28 19.40
CA GLU A 137 0.61 -1.91 18.39
C GLU A 137 -0.26 -0.70 18.78
N VAL A 138 0.38 0.38 19.26
CA VAL A 138 -0.30 1.59 19.78
C VAL A 138 -1.31 2.19 18.81
N HIS A 139 -1.15 1.97 17.50
CA HIS A 139 -2.09 2.42 16.47
C HIS A 139 -3.48 1.77 16.57
N MET A 140 -3.62 0.70 17.36
CA MET A 140 -4.88 0.03 17.66
C MET A 140 -5.65 0.68 18.81
N LEU A 141 -5.07 1.67 19.51
CA LEU A 141 -5.76 2.43 20.55
C LEU A 141 -6.89 3.26 19.97
N SER A 142 -7.96 3.42 20.76
CA SER A 142 -9.06 4.32 20.43
C SER A 142 -8.63 5.79 20.49
N THR A 143 -9.35 6.65 19.78
CA THR A 143 -9.13 8.11 19.83
C THR A 143 -9.25 8.67 21.25
N THR A 144 -10.19 8.15 22.04
CA THR A 144 -10.36 8.53 23.45
C THR A 144 -9.14 8.16 24.30
N ALA A 145 -8.54 6.99 24.06
CA ALA A 145 -7.31 6.58 24.74
C ALA A 145 -6.11 7.48 24.39
N PHE A 146 -5.97 7.87 23.12
CA PHE A 146 -4.94 8.84 22.72
C PHE A 146 -5.12 10.20 23.39
N ASN A 147 -6.36 10.69 23.54
CA ASN A 147 -6.62 11.95 24.21
C ASN A 147 -6.29 11.91 25.71
N ALA A 148 -6.50 10.75 26.36
CA ALA A 148 -6.09 10.56 27.75
C ALA A 148 -4.55 10.59 27.90
N LEU A 149 -3.83 10.02 26.93
CA LEU A 149 -2.36 10.07 26.88
C LEU A 149 -1.82 11.49 26.71
N LEU A 150 -2.49 12.35 25.93
CA LEU A 150 -2.00 13.69 25.62
C LEU A 150 -1.73 14.53 26.87
N LYS A 151 -2.62 14.51 27.86
CA LYS A 151 -2.43 15.25 29.13
C LYS A 151 -1.14 14.85 29.83
N THR A 152 -0.82 13.56 29.79
CA THR A 152 0.35 12.99 30.47
C THR A 152 1.63 13.17 29.64
N LEU A 153 1.53 13.21 28.31
CA LEU A 153 2.66 13.48 27.42
C LEU A 153 3.03 14.97 27.36
N GLU A 154 2.07 15.86 27.64
CA GLU A 154 2.31 17.31 27.74
C GLU A 154 3.04 17.69 29.03
N GLU A 155 2.63 17.10 30.15
CA GLU A 155 3.24 17.34 31.46
C GLU A 155 3.71 16.00 32.08
N PRO A 156 4.76 15.36 31.52
CA PRO A 156 5.18 14.03 31.95
C PRO A 156 5.84 14.07 33.33
N PRO A 157 5.43 13.18 34.26
CA PRO A 157 6.17 12.99 35.49
C PRO A 157 7.62 12.55 35.19
N PRO A 158 8.64 13.09 35.89
CA PRO A 158 10.05 12.87 35.53
C PRO A 158 10.49 11.40 35.59
N GLN A 159 9.84 10.63 36.46
CA GLN A 159 10.08 9.20 36.70
C GLN A 159 9.32 8.27 35.75
N VAL A 160 8.49 8.79 34.85
CA VAL A 160 7.68 7.99 33.93
C VAL A 160 8.29 8.03 32.54
N LYS A 161 8.31 6.87 31.87
CA LYS A 161 8.81 6.72 30.50
C LYS A 161 7.80 5.93 29.67
N PHE A 162 7.43 6.47 28.51
CA PHE A 162 6.58 5.80 27.54
C PHE A 162 7.39 5.24 26.38
N ILE A 163 7.09 4.01 25.97
CA ILE A 163 7.67 3.38 24.79
C ILE A 163 6.52 2.81 23.95
N PHE A 164 6.25 3.46 22.84
CA PHE A 164 5.22 3.05 21.90
C PHE A 164 5.84 2.23 20.78
N ALA A 165 5.25 1.09 20.43
CA ALA A 165 5.61 0.32 19.25
C ALA A 165 4.43 0.27 18.27
N THR A 166 4.71 0.41 16.97
CA THR A 166 3.67 0.35 15.93
C THR A 166 4.20 -0.22 14.62
N THR A 167 3.37 -0.96 13.87
CA THR A 167 3.61 -1.21 12.44
C THR A 167 3.18 -0.07 11.53
N ASP A 168 2.28 0.79 11.99
CA ASP A 168 1.67 1.87 11.21
C ASP A 168 1.72 3.19 11.99
N VAL A 169 2.71 4.02 11.68
CA VAL A 169 2.91 5.32 12.34
C VAL A 169 1.92 6.37 11.85
N GLN A 170 1.33 6.20 10.65
CA GLN A 170 0.43 7.21 10.08
C GLN A 170 -0.92 7.26 10.80
N LYS A 171 -1.31 6.16 11.44
CA LYS A 171 -2.50 6.08 12.29
C LYS A 171 -2.35 6.74 13.65
N ILE A 172 -1.13 7.10 14.05
CA ILE A 172 -0.89 7.78 15.33
C ILE A 172 -1.12 9.29 15.13
N PRO A 173 -1.90 9.96 15.99
CA PRO A 173 -2.09 11.40 15.91
C PRO A 173 -0.77 12.17 15.94
N LEU A 174 -0.64 13.18 15.07
CA LEU A 174 0.57 14.01 15.00
C LEU A 174 0.89 14.71 16.33
N THR A 175 -0.14 15.02 17.12
CA THR A 175 -0.02 15.60 18.47
C THR A 175 0.74 14.70 19.45
N VAL A 176 0.64 13.38 19.29
CA VAL A 176 1.41 12.41 20.08
C VAL A 176 2.82 12.28 19.54
N LEU A 177 2.95 12.15 18.21
CA LEU A 177 4.26 11.99 17.56
C LEU A 177 5.20 13.17 17.82
N SER A 178 4.69 14.40 17.85
CA SER A 178 5.50 15.60 18.11
C SER A 178 6.10 15.66 19.52
N ARG A 179 5.53 14.90 20.47
CA ARG A 179 6.00 14.78 21.87
C ARG A 179 6.85 13.52 22.10
N CYS A 180 7.14 12.76 21.06
CA CYS A 180 7.90 11.52 21.18
C CYS A 180 9.20 11.58 20.38
N GLN A 181 10.23 10.92 20.89
CA GLN A 181 11.41 10.63 20.10
C GLN A 181 11.13 9.43 19.19
N ARG A 182 11.06 9.67 17.88
CA ARG A 182 10.75 8.65 16.88
C ARG A 182 12.01 7.92 16.40
N PHE A 183 11.91 6.60 16.33
CA PHE A 183 12.91 5.70 15.77
C PHE A 183 12.28 4.78 14.73
N ASP A 184 12.84 4.81 13.52
CA ASP A 184 12.38 4.00 12.39
C ASP A 184 13.29 2.77 12.25
N LEU A 185 12.77 1.61 12.65
CA LEU A 185 13.45 0.33 12.50
C LEU A 185 13.35 -0.13 11.05
N LYS A 186 14.50 -0.28 10.41
CA LYS A 186 14.60 -0.66 9.00
C LYS A 186 14.39 -2.15 8.81
N ARG A 187 14.00 -2.55 7.61
CA ARG A 187 14.02 -3.96 7.20
C ARG A 187 15.45 -4.48 7.27
N ILE A 188 15.62 -5.68 7.81
CA ILE A 188 16.93 -6.30 7.93
C ILE A 188 17.30 -6.88 6.55
N PRO A 189 18.44 -6.50 5.96
CA PRO A 189 18.86 -7.04 4.68
C PRO A 189 19.05 -8.58 4.71
N SER A 190 18.74 -9.27 3.62
CA SER A 190 18.83 -10.75 3.56
C SER A 190 20.27 -11.27 3.72
N ASP A 191 21.25 -10.48 3.31
CA ASP A 191 22.69 -10.71 3.50
C ASP A 191 23.11 -10.64 4.98
N VAL A 192 22.32 -9.97 5.83
CA VAL A 192 22.52 -9.95 7.28
C VAL A 192 21.72 -11.08 7.96
N LEU A 193 20.48 -11.33 7.51
CA LEU A 193 19.64 -12.41 8.05
C LEU A 193 20.21 -13.81 7.79
N GLY A 194 20.77 -14.04 6.61
CA GLY A 194 21.34 -15.35 6.23
C GLY A 194 22.42 -15.82 7.21
N PRO A 195 23.51 -15.07 7.44
CA PRO A 195 24.54 -15.40 8.42
C PRO A 195 24.00 -15.56 9.84
N TYR A 196 23.05 -14.72 10.26
CA TYR A 196 22.42 -14.84 11.57
C TYR A 196 21.68 -16.18 11.75
N PHE A 197 20.92 -16.59 10.74
CA PHE A 197 20.21 -17.87 10.76
C PHE A 197 21.17 -19.07 10.75
N GLN A 198 22.29 -18.98 10.04
CA GLN A 198 23.35 -19.99 10.08
C GLN A 198 23.97 -20.12 11.48
N GLU A 199 24.23 -18.98 12.15
CA GLU A 199 24.74 -18.97 13.52
C GLU A 199 23.78 -19.66 14.50
N ILE A 200 22.48 -19.42 14.36
CA ILE A 200 21.44 -20.04 15.20
C ILE A 200 21.36 -21.55 14.95
N LEU A 201 21.32 -22.00 13.70
CA LEU A 201 21.30 -23.43 13.37
C LEU A 201 22.52 -24.15 13.91
N THR A 202 23.70 -23.52 13.83
CA THR A 202 24.94 -24.04 14.41
C THR A 202 24.84 -24.16 15.93
N LYS A 203 24.25 -23.18 16.63
CA LYS A 203 24.02 -23.22 18.09
C LYS A 203 23.02 -24.29 18.50
N GLU A 204 22.02 -24.59 17.67
CA GLU A 204 21.05 -25.66 17.90
C GLU A 204 21.58 -27.05 17.48
N GLY A 205 22.75 -27.13 16.85
CA GLY A 205 23.31 -28.40 16.37
C GLY A 205 22.55 -29.02 15.21
N VAL A 206 21.90 -28.19 14.38
CA VAL A 206 21.12 -28.60 13.21
C VAL A 206 21.98 -28.49 11.96
N GLU A 207 22.04 -29.54 11.14
CA GLU A 207 22.73 -29.48 9.85
C GLU A 207 21.93 -28.65 8.83
N TYR A 208 22.59 -27.91 7.93
CA TYR A 208 21.88 -27.08 6.98
C TYR A 208 22.61 -26.88 5.65
N GLU A 209 21.83 -26.63 4.61
CA GLU A 209 22.33 -26.20 3.30
C GLU A 209 22.32 -24.67 3.20
N PRO A 210 23.44 -24.03 2.79
CA PRO A 210 23.49 -22.57 2.68
C PRO A 210 22.42 -21.96 1.75
N SER A 211 22.07 -22.66 0.66
CA SER A 211 21.01 -22.27 -0.27
C SER A 211 19.63 -22.25 0.39
N ALA A 212 19.33 -23.23 1.26
CA ALA A 212 18.08 -23.31 1.99
C ALA A 212 17.93 -22.13 2.97
N VAL A 213 19.00 -21.81 3.71
CA VAL A 213 19.00 -20.68 4.64
C VAL A 213 18.86 -19.34 3.91
N GLN A 214 19.50 -19.18 2.74
CA GLN A 214 19.32 -17.98 1.91
C GLN A 214 17.88 -17.85 1.41
N LEU A 215 17.23 -18.95 1.04
CA LEU A 215 15.83 -18.94 0.63
C LEU A 215 14.91 -18.49 1.78
N ILE A 216 15.13 -19.00 3.00
CA ILE A 216 14.40 -18.55 4.20
C ILE A 216 14.66 -17.07 4.48
N ALA A 217 15.91 -16.61 4.38
CA ALA A 217 16.28 -15.20 4.60
C ALA A 217 15.58 -14.25 3.61
N ARG A 218 15.35 -14.68 2.37
CA ARG A 218 14.56 -13.92 1.39
C ARG A 218 13.07 -13.96 1.71
N ALA A 219 12.54 -15.13 2.03
CA ALA A 219 11.13 -15.30 2.39
C ALA A 219 10.74 -14.53 3.66
N ALA A 220 11.69 -14.30 4.56
CA ALA A 220 11.51 -13.50 5.77
C ALA A 220 11.27 -12.00 5.49
N ASP A 221 11.55 -11.49 4.28
CA ASP A 221 11.31 -10.10 3.85
C ASP A 221 11.79 -9.02 4.87
N GLY A 222 12.92 -9.29 5.51
CA GLY A 222 13.53 -8.40 6.51
C GLY A 222 12.95 -8.46 7.92
N SER A 223 12.10 -9.45 8.21
CA SER A 223 11.59 -9.79 9.55
C SER A 223 12.41 -10.93 10.17
N ALA A 224 13.20 -10.63 11.21
CA ALA A 224 13.95 -11.68 11.92
C ALA A 224 13.00 -12.68 12.61
N ARG A 225 11.87 -12.21 13.13
CA ARG A 225 10.87 -13.06 13.79
C ARG A 225 10.24 -14.07 12.83
N ASP A 226 9.85 -13.63 11.64
CA ASP A 226 9.18 -14.50 10.69
C ASP A 226 10.19 -15.50 10.08
N GLY A 227 11.42 -15.06 9.80
CA GLY A 227 12.49 -15.98 9.37
C GLY A 227 12.86 -17.03 10.43
N LEU A 228 12.90 -16.67 11.72
CA LEU A 228 13.07 -17.65 12.81
C LEU A 228 11.91 -18.64 12.89
N SER A 229 10.68 -18.19 12.59
CA SER A 229 9.51 -19.07 12.57
C SER A 229 9.56 -20.06 11.39
N LEU A 230 10.02 -19.60 10.22
CA LEU A 230 10.25 -20.45 9.04
C LEU A 230 11.38 -21.46 9.28
N LEU A 231 12.44 -21.08 10.00
CA LEU A 231 13.49 -22.01 10.43
C LEU A 231 12.94 -23.10 11.34
N ASP A 232 12.20 -22.73 12.38
CA ASP A 232 11.56 -23.70 13.29
C ASP A 232 10.68 -24.70 12.54
N GLN A 233 9.87 -24.20 11.60
CA GLN A 233 9.02 -25.03 10.77
C GLN A 233 9.85 -25.97 9.88
N SER A 234 10.95 -25.49 9.30
CA SER A 234 11.87 -26.30 8.49
C SER A 234 12.53 -27.41 9.31
N ILE A 235 12.93 -27.11 10.55
CA ILE A 235 13.50 -28.09 11.48
C ILE A 235 12.45 -29.15 11.84
N ALA A 236 11.23 -28.73 12.18
CA ALA A 236 10.16 -29.64 12.54
C ALA A 236 9.78 -30.60 11.41
N LEU A 237 9.77 -30.13 10.17
CA LEU A 237 9.54 -30.96 8.98
C LEU A 237 10.68 -31.97 8.76
N SER A 238 11.92 -31.59 9.01
CA SER A 238 13.08 -32.50 8.84
C SER A 238 13.07 -33.69 9.79
N VAL A 239 12.59 -33.50 11.03
CA VAL A 239 12.49 -34.57 12.04
C VAL A 239 11.38 -35.59 11.68
N ALA A 240 10.36 -35.17 10.95
CA ALA A 240 9.27 -36.05 10.53
C ALA A 240 9.68 -37.06 9.44
N GLU A 241 10.77 -36.81 8.71
CA GLU A 241 11.26 -37.67 7.61
C GLU A 241 12.06 -38.90 8.10
N GLY A 242 12.09 -39.17 9.40
CA GLY A 242 12.63 -40.40 9.97
C GLY A 242 14.16 -40.43 10.14
N ASP A 243 14.84 -39.33 9.86
CA ASP A 243 16.27 -39.18 10.09
C ASP A 243 16.56 -38.80 11.56
N SER A 244 17.57 -39.42 12.16
CA SER A 244 17.91 -39.20 13.59
C SER A 244 18.53 -37.83 13.88
N THR A 245 18.87 -37.06 12.84
CA THR A 245 19.47 -35.73 12.94
C THR A 245 18.64 -34.71 12.19
N PRO A 246 18.16 -33.62 12.84
CA PRO A 246 17.44 -32.56 12.16
C PRO A 246 18.34 -31.89 11.12
N ARG A 247 17.86 -31.77 9.87
CA ARG A 247 18.59 -31.14 8.78
C ARG A 247 17.69 -30.23 7.95
N VAL A 248 18.12 -28.99 7.73
CA VAL A 248 17.43 -28.04 6.86
C VAL A 248 17.99 -28.16 5.44
N THR A 249 17.26 -28.85 4.56
CA THR A 249 17.63 -29.01 3.14
C THR A 249 16.89 -28.02 2.24
N LEU A 250 17.43 -27.75 1.06
CA LEU A 250 16.77 -26.88 0.08
C LEU A 250 15.40 -27.44 -0.32
N ALA A 251 15.31 -28.75 -0.58
CA ALA A 251 14.06 -29.40 -1.00
C ALA A 251 12.94 -29.28 0.04
N THR A 252 13.26 -29.46 1.33
CA THR A 252 12.28 -29.30 2.41
C THR A 252 11.76 -27.87 2.49
N VAL A 253 12.65 -26.88 2.40
CA VAL A 253 12.28 -25.45 2.44
C VAL A 253 11.50 -25.06 1.19
N GLU A 254 11.87 -25.57 0.02
CA GLU A 254 11.15 -25.37 -1.23
C GLU A 254 9.74 -25.96 -1.18
N GLY A 255 9.57 -27.16 -0.64
CA GLY A 255 8.25 -27.75 -0.40
C GLY A 255 7.42 -26.92 0.58
N MET A 256 8.03 -26.50 1.69
CA MET A 256 7.39 -25.71 2.75
C MET A 256 6.92 -24.33 2.26
N LEU A 257 7.76 -23.63 1.48
CA LEU A 257 7.45 -22.31 0.92
C LEU A 257 6.64 -22.38 -0.38
N GLY A 258 6.31 -23.58 -0.87
CA GLY A 258 5.60 -23.75 -2.14
C GLY A 258 6.44 -23.32 -3.34
N VAL A 259 7.77 -23.44 -3.32
CA VAL A 259 8.64 -23.15 -4.47
C VAL A 259 8.37 -24.11 -5.65
N ALA A 260 7.79 -25.29 -5.40
CA ALA A 260 7.21 -26.11 -6.46
C ALA A 260 6.12 -25.35 -7.25
N ASP A 261 5.34 -24.50 -6.59
CA ASP A 261 4.43 -23.57 -7.26
C ASP A 261 5.21 -22.49 -8.02
N ARG A 262 6.38 -22.06 -7.55
CA ARG A 262 7.21 -21.08 -8.26
C ARG A 262 7.72 -21.61 -9.61
N SER A 263 8.11 -22.89 -9.71
CA SER A 263 8.44 -23.49 -11.02
C SER A 263 7.22 -23.54 -11.94
N ARG A 264 6.05 -23.91 -11.41
CA ARG A 264 4.79 -23.94 -12.17
C ARG A 264 4.33 -22.56 -12.60
N VAL A 265 4.58 -21.55 -11.78
CA VAL A 265 4.35 -20.15 -12.11
C VAL A 265 5.28 -19.71 -13.24
N VAL A 266 6.54 -20.16 -13.26
CA VAL A 266 7.42 -19.95 -14.43
C VAL A 266 6.90 -20.71 -15.66
N ASP A 267 6.45 -21.95 -15.52
CA ASP A 267 5.82 -22.72 -16.61
C ASP A 267 4.62 -21.96 -17.20
N LEU A 268 3.77 -21.42 -16.33
CA LEU A 268 2.61 -20.61 -16.71
C LEU A 268 3.05 -19.35 -17.45
N LEU A 269 4.06 -18.62 -16.94
CA LEU A 269 4.57 -17.42 -17.59
C LEU A 269 5.20 -17.72 -18.96
N GLU A 270 5.94 -18.82 -19.10
CA GLU A 270 6.52 -19.28 -20.36
C GLU A 270 5.46 -19.71 -21.38
N ALA A 271 4.36 -20.34 -20.91
CA ALA A 271 3.22 -20.68 -21.76
C ALA A 271 2.49 -19.42 -22.24
N LEU A 272 2.21 -18.49 -21.31
CA LEU A 272 1.50 -17.23 -21.60
C LEU A 272 2.29 -16.33 -22.56
N THR A 273 3.58 -16.11 -22.29
CA THR A 273 4.45 -15.30 -23.16
C THR A 273 4.65 -15.96 -24.53
N GLY A 274 4.62 -17.29 -24.61
CA GLY A 274 4.63 -18.04 -25.85
C GLY A 274 3.29 -18.09 -26.61
N GLY A 275 2.20 -17.53 -26.06
CA GLY A 275 0.86 -17.62 -26.65
C GLY A 275 0.27 -19.04 -26.64
N ARG A 276 0.80 -19.94 -25.81
CA ARG A 276 0.39 -21.35 -25.71
C ARG A 276 -0.73 -21.50 -24.68
N THR A 277 -1.93 -21.04 -25.04
CA THR A 277 -3.09 -20.99 -24.12
C THR A 277 -3.49 -22.36 -23.57
N ALA A 278 -3.47 -23.41 -24.39
CA ALA A 278 -3.81 -24.76 -23.96
C ALA A 278 -2.83 -25.30 -22.90
N GLU A 279 -1.53 -25.05 -23.07
CA GLU A 279 -0.50 -25.40 -22.09
C GLU A 279 -0.67 -24.59 -20.79
N ALA A 280 -0.98 -23.30 -20.90
CA ALA A 280 -1.22 -22.44 -19.74
C ALA A 280 -2.43 -22.94 -18.92
N LEU A 281 -3.53 -23.32 -19.57
CA LEU A 281 -4.71 -23.87 -18.90
C LEU A 281 -4.42 -25.23 -18.24
N ALA A 282 -3.65 -26.10 -18.89
CA ALA A 282 -3.23 -27.36 -18.28
C ALA A 282 -2.37 -27.15 -17.02
N VAL A 283 -1.53 -26.10 -16.99
CA VAL A 283 -0.78 -25.73 -15.78
C VAL A 283 -1.73 -25.23 -14.68
N VAL A 284 -2.77 -24.46 -15.01
CA VAL A 284 -3.79 -24.04 -14.04
C VAL A 284 -4.54 -25.24 -13.46
N ASP A 285 -4.91 -26.23 -14.28
CA ASP A 285 -5.55 -27.46 -13.81
C ASP A 285 -4.64 -28.25 -12.84
N ASN A 286 -3.34 -28.29 -13.13
CA ASN A 286 -2.37 -28.92 -12.23
C ASN A 286 -2.20 -28.16 -10.90
N LEU A 287 -2.26 -26.82 -10.92
CA LEU A 287 -2.27 -25.99 -9.71
C LEU A 287 -3.54 -26.23 -8.88
N TYR A 288 -4.67 -26.49 -9.54
CA TYR A 288 -5.91 -26.87 -8.87
C TYR A 288 -5.81 -28.25 -8.22
N ALA A 289 -5.31 -29.24 -8.96
CA ALA A 289 -5.18 -30.61 -8.48
C ALA A 289 -4.21 -30.74 -7.28
N SER A 290 -3.20 -29.89 -7.19
CA SER A 290 -2.27 -29.85 -6.04
C SER A 290 -2.76 -29.01 -4.87
N GLY A 291 -3.89 -28.32 -5.00
CA GLY A 291 -4.43 -27.44 -3.95
C GLY A 291 -3.62 -26.17 -3.69
N SER A 292 -2.89 -25.67 -4.70
CA SER A 292 -2.08 -24.44 -4.59
C SER A 292 -2.96 -23.20 -4.44
N ASP A 293 -2.47 -22.07 -3.93
CA ASP A 293 -3.30 -20.87 -3.87
C ASP A 293 -3.34 -20.14 -5.24
N ALA A 294 -4.55 -19.92 -5.78
CA ALA A 294 -4.74 -19.21 -7.05
C ALA A 294 -4.28 -17.74 -6.96
N MET A 295 -4.50 -17.07 -5.82
CA MET A 295 -4.01 -15.70 -5.62
C MET A 295 -2.48 -15.67 -5.53
N GLY A 296 -1.91 -16.60 -4.77
CA GLY A 296 -0.47 -16.84 -4.68
C GLY A 296 0.18 -17.09 -6.04
N ALA A 297 -0.47 -17.85 -6.94
CA ALA A 297 0.03 -18.06 -8.30
C ALA A 297 0.13 -16.75 -9.10
N VAL A 298 -0.88 -15.87 -9.02
CA VAL A 298 -0.85 -14.56 -9.69
C VAL A 298 0.21 -13.65 -9.07
N GLN A 299 0.32 -13.62 -7.74
CA GLN A 299 1.37 -12.85 -7.04
C GLN A 299 2.77 -13.32 -7.45
N GLY A 300 2.98 -14.64 -7.52
CA GLY A 300 4.22 -15.24 -7.99
C GLY A 300 4.54 -14.82 -9.43
N MET A 301 3.55 -14.81 -10.34
CA MET A 301 3.75 -14.32 -11.70
C MET A 301 4.18 -12.86 -11.72
N MET A 302 3.57 -12.01 -10.88
CA MET A 302 3.93 -10.59 -10.77
C MET A 302 5.34 -10.38 -10.23
N GLU A 303 5.77 -11.16 -9.24
CA GLU A 303 7.13 -11.13 -8.72
C GLU A 303 8.16 -11.47 -9.82
N ILE A 304 7.89 -12.50 -10.62
CA ILE A 304 8.77 -12.91 -11.72
C ILE A 304 8.81 -11.83 -12.81
N VAL A 305 7.67 -11.25 -13.20
CA VAL A 305 7.63 -10.16 -14.18
C VAL A 305 8.37 -8.91 -13.66
N HIS A 306 8.23 -8.60 -12.38
CA HIS A 306 8.99 -7.53 -11.73
C HIS A 306 10.50 -7.82 -11.75
N LEU A 307 10.90 -9.05 -11.42
CA LEU A 307 12.29 -9.48 -11.49
C LEU A 307 12.85 -9.38 -12.92
N MET A 308 12.11 -9.87 -13.93
CA MET A 308 12.49 -9.76 -15.35
C MET A 308 12.71 -8.30 -15.76
N THR A 309 11.81 -7.41 -15.34
CA THR A 309 11.91 -5.96 -15.60
C THR A 309 13.16 -5.37 -14.95
N ARG A 310 13.46 -5.76 -13.71
CA ARG A 310 14.69 -5.32 -13.01
C ARG A 310 15.96 -5.85 -13.66
N ILE A 311 15.99 -7.12 -14.09
CA ILE A 311 17.12 -7.72 -14.81
C ILE A 311 17.39 -6.95 -16.13
N ARG A 312 16.35 -6.45 -16.79
CA ARG A 312 16.46 -5.64 -18.01
C ARG A 312 17.00 -4.23 -17.77
N LEU A 313 16.65 -3.60 -16.65
CA LEU A 313 16.96 -2.19 -16.35
C LEU A 313 18.23 -2.01 -15.51
N VAL A 314 18.59 -2.99 -14.69
CA VAL A 314 19.72 -2.91 -13.75
C VAL A 314 20.73 -4.00 -14.10
N SER A 315 21.79 -3.60 -14.82
CA SER A 315 22.85 -4.49 -15.32
C SER A 315 23.51 -5.33 -14.22
N ASP A 316 23.70 -4.76 -13.03
CA ASP A 316 24.40 -5.38 -11.91
C ASP A 316 23.66 -6.57 -11.30
N LEU A 317 22.34 -6.68 -11.51
CA LEU A 317 21.55 -7.81 -11.00
C LEU A 317 21.91 -9.13 -11.70
N LYS A 318 22.49 -9.08 -12.91
CA LYS A 318 22.95 -10.27 -13.61
C LYS A 318 24.22 -10.87 -12.99
N THR A 319 25.02 -10.05 -12.31
CA THR A 319 26.38 -10.41 -11.84
C THR A 319 26.50 -10.55 -10.33
N ASN A 320 25.62 -9.92 -9.53
CA ASN A 320 25.75 -9.87 -8.08
C ASN A 320 25.32 -11.15 -7.33
N GLY A 321 25.20 -12.29 -8.02
CA GLY A 321 24.84 -13.58 -7.41
C GLY A 321 23.46 -13.60 -6.74
N SER A 322 22.62 -12.58 -6.98
CA SER A 322 21.33 -12.42 -6.31
C SER A 322 20.23 -13.34 -6.87
N LEU A 323 20.43 -13.90 -8.06
CA LEU A 323 19.47 -14.81 -8.71
C LEU A 323 19.65 -16.25 -8.20
N THR A 324 18.54 -16.91 -7.88
CA THR A 324 18.48 -18.36 -7.66
C THR A 324 18.83 -19.12 -8.94
N GLU A 325 19.10 -20.42 -8.84
CA GLU A 325 19.41 -21.26 -10.01
C GLU A 325 18.24 -21.28 -11.01
N LEU A 326 17.00 -21.42 -10.53
CA LEU A 326 15.80 -21.37 -11.36
C LEU A 326 15.64 -20.02 -12.07
N GLU A 327 15.92 -18.91 -11.38
CA GLU A 327 15.87 -17.57 -11.98
C GLU A 327 16.97 -17.36 -13.03
N ARG A 328 18.17 -17.89 -12.78
CA ARG A 328 19.29 -17.81 -13.71
C ARG A 328 19.07 -18.63 -14.97
N VAL A 329 18.55 -19.85 -14.83
CA VAL A 329 18.39 -20.79 -15.94
C VAL A 329 17.12 -20.52 -16.76
N ARG A 330 16.01 -20.12 -16.12
CA ARG A 330 14.71 -19.98 -16.79
C ARG A 330 14.24 -18.53 -16.94
N VAL A 331 14.29 -17.76 -15.85
CA VAL A 331 13.73 -16.39 -15.84
C VAL A 331 14.60 -15.40 -16.62
N LEU A 332 15.93 -15.52 -16.53
CA LEU A 332 16.85 -14.62 -17.23
C LEU A 332 16.73 -14.72 -18.76
N PRO A 333 16.73 -15.92 -19.38
CA PRO A 333 16.45 -16.05 -20.81
C PRO A 333 15.06 -15.54 -21.21
N LEU A 334 14.05 -15.73 -20.35
CA LEU A 334 12.70 -15.22 -20.60
C LEU A 334 12.66 -13.69 -20.59
N ALA A 335 13.37 -13.06 -19.65
CA ALA A 335 13.54 -11.61 -19.58
C ALA A 335 14.15 -11.06 -20.86
N GLU A 336 15.16 -11.74 -21.42
CA GLU A 336 15.86 -11.33 -22.64
C GLU A 336 15.04 -11.46 -23.93
N LYS A 337 14.03 -12.34 -23.95
CA LYS A 337 13.11 -12.49 -25.09
C LYS A 337 11.96 -11.48 -25.07
N LEU A 338 11.46 -11.09 -23.89
CA LEU A 338 10.29 -10.22 -23.78
C LEU A 338 10.67 -8.73 -23.89
N PRO A 339 10.01 -7.91 -24.73
CA PRO A 339 10.20 -6.46 -24.73
C PRO A 339 9.71 -5.79 -23.43
N LEU A 340 10.36 -4.71 -22.98
CA LEU A 340 9.94 -3.98 -21.77
C LEU A 340 8.48 -3.52 -21.80
N PRO A 341 7.93 -2.98 -22.91
CA PRO A 341 6.51 -2.61 -22.97
C PRO A 341 5.56 -3.79 -22.77
N ASN A 342 5.99 -5.00 -23.09
CA ASN A 342 5.19 -6.21 -22.89
C ASN A 342 5.25 -6.66 -21.43
N MET A 343 6.38 -6.49 -20.75
CA MET A 343 6.50 -6.74 -19.31
C MET A 343 5.55 -5.83 -18.51
N GLY A 344 5.53 -4.52 -18.83
CA GLY A 344 4.62 -3.58 -18.17
C GLY A 344 3.14 -3.92 -18.37
N ARG A 345 2.75 -4.26 -19.61
CA ARG A 345 1.39 -4.71 -19.94
C ARG A 345 1.01 -6.00 -19.21
N LEU A 346 1.90 -6.98 -19.20
CA LEU A 346 1.69 -8.24 -18.49
C LEU A 346 1.51 -8.01 -16.98
N TYR A 347 2.32 -7.14 -16.38
CA TYR A 347 2.19 -6.77 -14.97
C TYR A 347 0.83 -6.11 -14.66
N GLN A 348 0.35 -5.24 -15.54
CA GLN A 348 -0.96 -4.59 -15.38
C GLN A 348 -2.12 -5.59 -15.48
N LEU A 349 -2.06 -6.54 -16.41
CA LEU A 349 -3.07 -7.60 -16.54
C LEU A 349 -3.08 -8.52 -15.32
N LEU A 350 -1.92 -8.85 -14.77
CA LEU A 350 -1.80 -9.62 -13.54
C LEU A 350 -2.34 -8.86 -12.32
N ALA A 351 -2.05 -7.56 -12.22
CA ALA A 351 -2.58 -6.70 -11.16
C ALA A 351 -4.12 -6.64 -11.21
N GLN A 352 -4.70 -6.51 -12.41
CA GLN A 352 -6.13 -6.55 -12.62
C GLN A 352 -6.71 -7.93 -12.26
N ALA A 353 -6.07 -9.02 -12.68
CA ALA A 353 -6.48 -10.37 -12.31
C ALA A 353 -6.51 -10.57 -10.78
N LEU A 354 -5.53 -10.02 -10.04
CA LEU A 354 -5.50 -10.08 -8.58
C LEU A 354 -6.72 -9.43 -7.92
N VAL A 355 -7.21 -8.31 -8.48
CA VAL A 355 -8.42 -7.65 -7.97
C VAL A 355 -9.65 -8.50 -8.26
N GLU A 356 -9.75 -9.07 -9.46
CA GLU A 356 -10.86 -9.95 -9.86
C GLU A 356 -10.91 -11.24 -9.02
N LEU A 357 -9.77 -11.88 -8.77
CA LEU A 357 -9.68 -13.08 -7.95
C LEU A 357 -10.11 -12.85 -6.50
N LYS A 358 -9.92 -11.64 -5.95
CA LYS A 358 -10.33 -11.31 -4.57
C LYS A 358 -11.84 -11.31 -4.37
N VAL A 359 -12.61 -11.02 -5.43
CA VAL A 359 -14.07 -10.94 -5.37
C VAL A 359 -14.77 -12.14 -6.02
N ALA A 360 -14.02 -12.99 -6.74
CA ALA A 360 -14.56 -14.15 -7.42
C ALA A 360 -14.97 -15.27 -6.44
N GLU A 361 -16.17 -15.82 -6.60
CA GLU A 361 -16.63 -17.00 -5.86
C GLU A 361 -15.81 -18.26 -6.18
N ARG A 362 -15.22 -18.32 -7.40
CA ARG A 362 -14.38 -19.41 -7.88
C ARG A 362 -13.05 -18.87 -8.42
N PRO A 363 -12.02 -18.73 -7.56
CA PRO A 363 -10.75 -18.09 -7.93
C PRO A 363 -10.01 -18.75 -9.10
N TYR A 364 -10.09 -20.08 -9.24
CA TYR A 364 -9.43 -20.82 -10.32
C TYR A 364 -10.07 -20.59 -11.69
N GLU A 365 -11.40 -20.46 -11.75
CA GLU A 365 -12.09 -20.11 -13.01
C GLU A 365 -11.70 -18.68 -13.44
N ALA A 366 -11.62 -17.75 -12.49
CA ALA A 366 -11.14 -16.39 -12.74
C ALA A 366 -9.67 -16.37 -13.20
N LEU A 367 -8.81 -17.20 -12.61
CA LEU A 367 -7.41 -17.36 -13.02
C LEU A 367 -7.31 -17.90 -14.46
N ALA A 368 -8.07 -18.95 -14.79
CA ALA A 368 -8.11 -19.49 -16.14
C ALA A 368 -8.52 -18.42 -17.17
N MET A 369 -9.55 -17.63 -16.87
CA MET A 369 -9.98 -16.53 -17.73
C MET A 369 -8.93 -15.41 -17.85
N ALA A 370 -8.22 -15.11 -16.76
CA ALA A 370 -7.08 -14.18 -16.81
C ALA A 370 -5.95 -14.70 -17.71
N CYS A 371 -5.60 -15.98 -17.62
CA CYS A 371 -4.61 -16.63 -18.47
C CYS A 371 -5.00 -16.56 -19.96
N VAL A 372 -6.27 -16.81 -20.29
CA VAL A 372 -6.77 -16.65 -21.67
C VAL A 372 -6.56 -15.21 -22.14
N ARG A 373 -7.00 -14.20 -21.38
CA ARG A 373 -6.82 -12.78 -21.75
C ARG A 373 -5.34 -12.43 -21.98
N MET A 374 -4.45 -12.89 -21.11
CA MET A 374 -3.01 -12.63 -21.22
C MET A 374 -2.38 -13.30 -22.45
N ALA A 375 -2.75 -14.55 -22.76
CA ALA A 375 -2.21 -15.28 -23.91
C ALA A 375 -2.58 -14.62 -25.25
N TYR A 376 -3.79 -14.07 -25.37
CA TYR A 376 -4.25 -13.36 -26.59
C TYR A 376 -3.59 -11.99 -26.79
N LEU A 377 -3.02 -11.39 -25.76
CA LEU A 377 -2.30 -10.11 -25.82
C LEU A 377 -0.81 -10.26 -26.14
N SER A 378 -0.24 -11.46 -26.01
CA SER A 378 1.18 -11.74 -26.23
C SER A 378 1.67 -11.55 -27.69
N PRO A 379 0.88 -11.79 -28.76
CA PRO A 379 1.39 -11.68 -30.13
C PRO A 379 1.30 -10.28 -30.74
N LEU A 380 0.88 -9.23 -30.05
CA LEU A 380 0.81 -7.89 -30.67
C LEU A 380 2.23 -7.30 -30.78
N PRO A 381 2.80 -7.16 -32.00
CA PRO A 381 4.03 -6.42 -32.17
C PRO A 381 3.86 -4.99 -31.63
N ALA A 382 4.95 -4.40 -31.13
CA ALA A 382 4.94 -2.98 -30.78
C ALA A 382 4.37 -2.18 -31.96
N LEU A 383 3.48 -1.23 -31.68
CA LEU A 383 2.83 -0.39 -32.70
C LEU A 383 3.85 0.19 -33.71
N ASP A 384 5.07 0.44 -33.26
CA ASP A 384 6.20 0.89 -34.09
C ASP A 384 6.49 -0.04 -35.29
N LYS A 385 6.36 -1.36 -35.14
CA LYS A 385 6.56 -2.31 -36.25
C LYS A 385 5.40 -2.26 -37.25
N LEU A 386 4.16 -2.20 -36.78
CA LEU A 386 2.97 -2.08 -37.64
C LEU A 386 2.97 -0.75 -38.40
N VAL A 387 3.41 0.34 -37.77
CA VAL A 387 3.57 1.64 -38.43
C VAL A 387 4.72 1.60 -39.44
N SER A 388 5.84 0.92 -39.15
CA SER A 388 6.94 0.79 -40.11
C SER A 388 6.58 -0.07 -41.33
N GLU A 389 5.80 -1.14 -41.14
CA GLU A 389 5.32 -2.01 -42.22
C GLU A 389 4.22 -1.32 -43.05
N ALA A 390 3.34 -0.54 -42.41
CA ALA A 390 2.36 0.31 -43.10
C ALA A 390 3.03 1.45 -43.88
N SER A 391 4.13 2.03 -43.37
CA SER A 391 4.89 3.09 -44.03
C SER A 391 5.69 2.58 -45.24
N GLY A 392 6.06 1.29 -45.25
CA GLY A 392 6.74 0.63 -46.38
C GLY A 392 5.85 0.42 -47.61
N MET A 393 4.52 0.43 -47.45
CA MET A 393 3.57 0.24 -48.55
C MET A 393 3.19 1.52 -49.31
N VAL A 394 3.64 2.70 -48.87
CA VAL A 394 3.24 4.00 -49.47
C VAL A 394 4.34 4.64 -50.34
N VAL A 395 5.53 4.05 -50.46
CA VAL A 395 6.68 4.68 -51.17
C VAL A 395 6.82 4.29 -52.66
N GLN A 396 5.90 3.52 -53.24
CA GLN A 396 5.89 3.30 -54.69
C GLN A 396 4.73 4.03 -55.38
N ALA A 397 4.97 5.30 -55.73
CA ALA A 397 4.63 5.89 -57.04
C ALA A 397 4.52 7.43 -56.97
N ILE A 398 5.64 8.17 -57.11
CA ILE A 398 5.64 9.48 -57.77
C ILE A 398 6.99 9.66 -58.54
N PRO A 399 6.98 9.89 -59.87
CA PRO A 399 8.18 10.17 -60.65
C PRO A 399 8.68 11.61 -60.48
N GLN A 400 10.01 11.78 -60.62
CA GLN A 400 10.75 13.04 -60.54
C GLN A 400 10.34 14.08 -61.59
N GLY A 401 10.20 15.34 -61.16
CA GLY A 401 10.10 16.53 -62.00
C GLY A 401 10.92 17.69 -61.42
N GLN A 402 11.74 18.30 -62.28
CA GLN A 402 12.82 19.24 -62.00
C GLN A 402 12.38 20.58 -61.38
N VAL A 403 13.22 21.15 -60.50
CA VAL A 403 13.37 22.62 -60.42
C VAL A 403 14.82 23.00 -60.15
N GLN A 404 15.26 23.99 -60.91
CA GLN A 404 16.63 24.40 -61.17
C GLN A 404 17.11 25.49 -60.20
N ALA A 405 18.42 25.51 -59.98
CA ALA A 405 19.14 26.38 -59.04
C ALA A 405 19.24 27.85 -59.47
N GLY A 406 19.37 28.74 -58.48
CA GLY A 406 19.85 30.12 -58.63
C GLY A 406 20.41 30.65 -57.29
N MET A 407 21.72 30.87 -57.25
CA MET A 407 22.56 31.15 -56.08
C MET A 407 22.46 32.59 -55.53
N SER A 408 22.71 32.78 -54.24
CA SER A 408 23.71 33.74 -53.76
C SER A 408 24.24 33.34 -52.38
N ALA A 409 25.56 33.33 -52.26
CA ALA A 409 26.32 32.87 -51.11
C ALA A 409 26.43 33.94 -50.02
N GLY A 410 26.31 33.50 -48.77
CA GLY A 410 26.72 34.24 -47.57
C GLY A 410 27.04 33.22 -46.49
N ALA A 411 28.32 32.88 -46.36
CA ALA A 411 28.83 31.94 -45.37
C ALA A 411 28.60 32.49 -43.95
N MET A 412 27.93 31.71 -43.09
CA MET A 412 28.00 31.90 -41.64
C MET A 412 28.38 30.60 -40.96
N ALA A 413 29.43 30.73 -40.17
CA ALA A 413 30.11 29.70 -39.42
C ALA A 413 29.27 29.19 -38.24
N VAL A 414 29.57 27.94 -37.93
CA VAL A 414 29.05 27.14 -36.81
C VAL A 414 29.25 27.88 -35.48
N SER A 415 28.15 28.23 -34.82
CA SER A 415 28.15 28.71 -33.44
C SER A 415 27.94 27.54 -32.48
N ARG A 416 28.89 27.35 -31.57
CA ARG A 416 28.82 26.45 -30.40
C ARG A 416 27.67 26.84 -29.47
N PRO A 417 27.10 25.90 -28.70
CA PRO A 417 26.18 26.22 -27.62
C PRO A 417 26.94 26.80 -26.41
N GLU A 418 26.52 27.96 -25.96
CA GLU A 418 26.93 28.61 -24.69
C GLU A 418 25.86 28.39 -23.59
N PRO A 419 26.16 28.70 -22.31
CA PRO A 419 25.91 27.80 -21.19
C PRO A 419 24.54 27.93 -20.52
N VAL A 420 24.27 26.92 -19.69
CA VAL A 420 23.18 26.80 -18.71
C VAL A 420 22.94 28.11 -17.98
N ARG A 421 21.73 28.67 -18.13
CA ARG A 421 21.21 29.75 -17.28
C ARG A 421 20.92 29.19 -15.90
N ASP A 422 21.38 29.91 -14.88
CA ASP A 422 21.12 29.67 -13.47
C ASP A 422 19.63 29.41 -13.20
N LEU A 423 19.37 28.30 -12.49
CA LEU A 423 18.09 28.04 -11.84
C LEU A 423 17.88 29.10 -10.74
N PRO A 424 16.69 29.72 -10.63
CA PRO A 424 16.41 30.57 -9.49
C PRO A 424 16.37 29.71 -8.22
N VAL A 425 17.14 30.13 -7.21
CA VAL A 425 16.99 29.65 -5.84
C VAL A 425 15.61 30.07 -5.37
N ILE A 426 14.73 29.10 -5.14
CA ILE A 426 13.40 29.35 -4.55
C ILE A 426 13.63 29.63 -3.06
N GLU A 427 13.57 30.90 -2.67
CA GLU A 427 13.42 31.29 -1.28
C GLU A 427 12.08 30.79 -0.74
N ALA A 428 12.09 30.30 0.51
CA ALA A 428 10.98 29.65 1.21
C ALA A 428 9.84 30.62 1.61
N GLY A 429 9.27 31.34 0.64
CA GLY A 429 8.21 32.33 0.84
C GLY A 429 6.98 32.21 -0.07
N MET A 430 6.93 31.25 -1.00
CA MET A 430 5.87 31.17 -2.03
C MET A 430 4.77 30.11 -1.81
N VAL A 431 4.63 29.54 -0.61
CA VAL A 431 3.58 28.51 -0.30
C VAL A 431 2.14 29.09 -0.31
N GLY A 432 1.97 30.38 -0.58
CA GLY A 432 0.64 31.02 -0.69
C GLY A 432 0.01 31.02 -2.08
N ASN A 433 0.81 31.05 -3.17
CA ASN A 433 0.28 31.34 -4.51
C ASN A 433 -0.16 30.10 -5.30
N GLU A 434 0.30 28.89 -4.96
CA GLU A 434 -0.13 27.67 -5.67
C GLU A 434 -1.63 27.38 -5.49
N LYS A 435 -2.21 27.70 -4.33
CA LYS A 435 -3.66 27.56 -4.11
C LYS A 435 -4.48 28.54 -4.95
N GLN A 436 -4.05 29.79 -5.07
CA GLN A 436 -4.77 30.80 -5.86
C GLN A 436 -4.72 30.49 -7.36
N ILE A 437 -3.57 30.04 -7.88
CA ILE A 437 -3.42 29.66 -9.29
C ILE A 437 -4.23 28.40 -9.61
N GLN A 438 -4.36 27.46 -8.66
CA GLN A 438 -5.19 26.26 -8.82
C GLN A 438 -6.70 26.54 -8.70
N GLU A 439 -7.11 27.48 -7.85
CA GLU A 439 -8.52 27.91 -7.74
C GLU A 439 -9.01 28.66 -8.98
N GLU A 440 -8.16 29.51 -9.60
CA GLU A 440 -8.48 30.19 -10.86
C GLU A 440 -8.58 29.22 -12.05
N ALA A 441 -7.71 28.19 -12.13
CA ALA A 441 -7.75 27.19 -13.19
C ALA A 441 -8.99 26.26 -13.14
N VAL A 442 -9.53 26.00 -11.94
CA VAL A 442 -10.79 25.24 -11.76
C VAL A 442 -11.99 26.07 -12.22
N HIS A 443 -11.94 27.40 -12.06
CA HIS A 443 -13.00 28.32 -12.47
C HIS A 443 -13.13 28.45 -13.99
N GLU A 444 -12.05 28.24 -14.75
CA GLU A 444 -12.08 28.19 -16.23
C GLU A 444 -12.66 26.87 -16.78
N GLN A 445 -12.59 25.76 -16.02
CA GLN A 445 -13.04 24.45 -16.48
C GLN A 445 -14.55 24.17 -16.27
N PHE A 446 -15.20 24.84 -15.31
CA PHE A 446 -16.62 24.60 -14.99
C PHE A 446 -17.38 25.91 -14.83
N ALA A 447 -18.24 26.23 -15.79
CA ALA A 447 -19.01 27.48 -15.81
C ALA A 447 -20.19 27.49 -14.82
N ASP A 448 -20.81 26.34 -14.55
CA ASP A 448 -21.97 26.20 -13.67
C ASP A 448 -22.09 24.78 -13.05
N TRP A 449 -22.97 24.66 -12.06
CA TRP A 449 -23.31 23.39 -11.39
C TRP A 449 -23.81 22.32 -12.38
N VAL A 450 -24.56 22.73 -13.41
CA VAL A 450 -25.08 21.82 -14.44
C VAL A 450 -23.93 21.21 -15.25
N GLY A 451 -22.92 22.01 -15.59
CA GLY A 451 -21.69 21.56 -16.25
C GLY A 451 -20.91 20.55 -15.42
N ILE A 452 -20.83 20.72 -14.10
CA ILE A 452 -20.20 19.75 -13.19
C ILE A 452 -20.94 18.41 -13.24
N VAL A 453 -22.26 18.43 -13.07
CA VAL A 453 -23.09 17.21 -13.06
C VAL A 453 -23.02 16.49 -14.42
N ARG A 454 -23.10 17.23 -15.53
CA ARG A 454 -22.94 16.66 -16.88
C ARG A 454 -21.58 16.00 -17.07
N ALA A 455 -20.51 16.65 -16.60
CA ALA A 455 -19.17 16.15 -16.80
C ALA A 455 -18.86 14.91 -15.95
N LEU A 456 -19.56 14.73 -14.82
CA LEU A 456 -19.52 13.52 -13.98
C LEU A 456 -20.30 12.33 -14.57
N ARG A 457 -21.15 12.57 -15.58
CA ARG A 457 -21.98 11.52 -16.20
C ARG A 457 -21.17 10.41 -16.86
N ALA A 458 -20.06 10.78 -17.51
CA ALA A 458 -19.18 9.84 -18.20
C ALA A 458 -18.48 8.88 -17.23
N ASP A 459 -18.15 9.36 -16.02
CA ASP A 459 -17.38 8.62 -15.03
C ASP A 459 -18.28 7.84 -14.05
N ASN A 460 -19.44 8.41 -13.67
CA ASN A 460 -20.37 7.80 -12.70
C ASN A 460 -21.84 8.12 -13.03
N PRO A 461 -22.51 7.33 -13.88
CA PRO A 461 -23.90 7.59 -14.30
C PRO A 461 -24.92 7.47 -13.15
N MET A 462 -24.71 6.56 -12.20
CA MET A 462 -25.62 6.37 -11.05
C MET A 462 -25.57 7.53 -10.04
N LEU A 463 -24.37 8.07 -9.78
CA LEU A 463 -24.17 9.25 -8.96
C LEU A 463 -24.83 10.47 -9.62
N THR A 464 -24.61 10.64 -10.92
CA THR A 464 -25.16 11.75 -11.71
C THR A 464 -26.69 11.77 -11.68
N SER A 465 -27.34 10.62 -11.90
CA SER A 465 -28.81 10.53 -11.81
C SER A 465 -29.35 10.87 -10.41
N SER A 466 -28.59 10.54 -9.36
CA SER A 466 -28.94 10.88 -7.98
C SER A 466 -28.75 12.37 -7.70
N LEU A 467 -27.68 12.98 -8.22
CA LEU A 467 -27.42 14.42 -8.12
C LEU A 467 -28.51 15.25 -8.82
N GLU A 468 -28.92 14.85 -10.03
CA GLU A 468 -29.96 15.57 -10.80
C GLU A 468 -31.32 15.59 -10.12
N ARG A 469 -31.63 14.54 -9.34
CA ARG A 469 -32.94 14.34 -8.72
C ARG A 469 -33.00 14.78 -7.26
N GLN A 470 -31.89 14.70 -6.53
CA GLN A 470 -31.86 14.84 -5.07
C GLN A 470 -31.05 16.05 -4.60
N VAL A 471 -30.33 16.77 -5.47
CA VAL A 471 -29.46 17.87 -5.05
C VAL A 471 -29.87 19.19 -5.68
N ARG A 472 -29.88 20.23 -4.84
CA ARG A 472 -30.02 21.63 -5.22
C ARG A 472 -28.73 22.35 -4.86
N CYS A 473 -28.19 23.10 -5.80
CA CYS A 473 -27.05 23.97 -5.54
C CYS A 473 -27.56 25.31 -4.98
N VAL A 474 -27.16 25.64 -3.76
CA VAL A 474 -27.52 26.88 -3.07
C VAL A 474 -26.47 27.96 -3.35
N SER A 475 -25.18 27.59 -3.37
CA SER A 475 -24.09 28.49 -3.71
C SER A 475 -22.93 27.73 -4.37
N PHE A 476 -22.31 28.37 -5.36
CA PHE A 476 -21.13 27.89 -6.07
C PHE A 476 -20.09 29.01 -6.16
N GLU A 477 -19.00 28.86 -5.41
CA GLU A 477 -17.87 29.80 -5.40
C GLU A 477 -16.55 29.02 -5.54
N GLY A 478 -16.03 28.92 -6.77
CA GLY A 478 -14.77 28.21 -7.06
C GLY A 478 -14.82 26.74 -6.62
N THR A 479 -14.05 26.39 -5.57
CA THR A 479 -13.98 25.02 -5.01
C THR A 479 -14.94 24.79 -3.85
N LYS A 480 -15.77 25.78 -3.50
CA LYS A 480 -16.79 25.69 -2.45
C LYS A 480 -18.16 25.45 -3.06
N LEU A 481 -18.83 24.41 -2.57
CA LEU A 481 -20.17 24.02 -2.96
C LEU A 481 -21.06 23.95 -1.73
N GLU A 482 -22.13 24.73 -1.71
CA GLU A 482 -23.20 24.62 -0.71
C GLU A 482 -24.41 23.96 -1.37
N LEU A 483 -24.75 22.77 -0.89
CA LEU A 483 -25.74 21.89 -1.49
C LEU A 483 -26.85 21.59 -0.49
N ALA A 484 -28.10 21.70 -0.93
CA ALA A 484 -29.25 21.18 -0.21
C ALA A 484 -29.63 19.82 -0.81
N VAL A 485 -29.71 18.79 0.05
CA VAL A 485 -30.03 17.42 -0.38
C VAL A 485 -31.47 17.09 0.02
N ASP A 486 -32.30 16.83 -0.97
CA ASP A 486 -33.66 16.31 -0.79
C ASP A 486 -33.64 14.82 -0.41
N ARG A 487 -34.70 14.35 0.26
CA ARG A 487 -34.83 12.93 0.62
C ARG A 487 -34.87 12.06 -0.64
N GLY A 488 -33.96 11.09 -0.74
CA GLY A 488 -33.88 10.18 -1.87
C GLY A 488 -33.28 8.81 -1.55
N LEU A 489 -32.84 8.11 -2.59
CA LEU A 489 -32.36 6.70 -2.54
C LEU A 489 -31.01 6.52 -1.83
N LEU A 490 -30.16 7.56 -1.83
CA LEU A 490 -28.86 7.55 -1.15
C LEU A 490 -28.92 8.46 0.07
N SER A 491 -28.13 8.14 1.10
CA SER A 491 -27.97 9.03 2.25
C SER A 491 -27.23 10.31 1.82
N ALA A 492 -27.60 11.46 2.39
CA ALA A 492 -26.94 12.73 2.10
C ALA A 492 -25.41 12.66 2.35
N ALA A 493 -25.00 11.94 3.40
CA ALA A 493 -23.59 11.74 3.74
C ALA A 493 -22.82 10.93 2.69
N ASP A 494 -23.41 9.86 2.15
CA ASP A 494 -22.77 9.05 1.11
C ASP A 494 -22.66 9.82 -0.20
N LEU A 495 -23.72 10.54 -0.58
CA LEU A 495 -23.77 11.31 -1.81
C LEU A 495 -22.77 12.48 -1.82
N LEU A 496 -22.60 13.18 -0.71
CA LEU A 496 -21.58 14.24 -0.57
C LEU A 496 -20.16 13.68 -0.54
N ARG A 497 -19.94 12.50 0.06
CA ARG A 497 -18.63 11.82 0.05
C ARG A 497 -18.24 11.40 -1.36
N ASP A 498 -19.17 10.78 -2.07
CA ASP A 498 -18.94 10.27 -3.42
C ASP A 498 -18.74 11.44 -4.40
N LEU A 499 -19.48 12.53 -4.25
CA LEU A 499 -19.26 13.78 -5.00
C LEU A 499 -17.87 14.37 -4.74
N ARG A 500 -17.42 14.49 -3.48
CA ARG A 500 -16.06 14.99 -3.16
C ARG A 500 -14.97 14.11 -3.79
N THR A 501 -15.18 12.80 -3.80
CA THR A 501 -14.23 11.83 -4.36
C THR A 501 -14.16 11.97 -5.88
N ALA A 502 -15.30 12.07 -6.54
CA ALA A 502 -15.39 12.23 -7.98
C ALA A 502 -14.80 13.58 -8.45
N LEU A 503 -15.09 14.67 -7.74
CA LEU A 503 -14.53 15.99 -8.03
C LEU A 503 -13.01 16.02 -7.85
N LYS A 504 -12.49 15.43 -6.76
CA LYS A 504 -11.05 15.35 -6.51
C LYS A 504 -10.32 14.55 -7.58
N LEU A 505 -10.91 13.45 -8.06
CA LEU A 505 -10.32 12.63 -9.11
C LEU A 505 -10.20 13.41 -10.44
N ARG A 506 -11.15 14.30 -10.71
CA ARG A 506 -11.27 14.98 -12.00
C ARG A 506 -10.55 16.32 -12.05
N THR A 507 -10.59 17.10 -10.97
CA THR A 507 -9.94 18.42 -10.91
C THR A 507 -8.57 18.39 -10.26
N GLY A 508 -8.20 17.29 -9.58
CA GLY A 508 -6.94 17.18 -8.83
C GLY A 508 -6.89 18.03 -7.54
N VAL A 509 -7.93 18.82 -7.26
CA VAL A 509 -8.05 19.73 -6.12
C VAL A 509 -9.11 19.22 -5.14
N ALA A 510 -8.94 19.49 -3.84
CA ALA A 510 -9.94 19.14 -2.84
C ALA A 510 -11.07 20.19 -2.82
N TRP A 511 -12.32 19.73 -2.97
CA TRP A 511 -13.52 20.58 -2.92
C TRP A 511 -14.13 20.62 -1.53
N ASP A 512 -14.53 21.80 -1.05
CA ASP A 512 -15.28 21.99 0.19
C ASP A 512 -16.78 21.95 -0.12
N VAL A 513 -17.37 20.75 -0.02
CA VAL A 513 -18.79 20.52 -0.28
C VAL A 513 -19.54 20.44 1.03
N ARG A 514 -20.49 21.33 1.30
CA ARG A 514 -21.27 21.38 2.55
C ARG A 514 -22.75 21.17 2.30
N GLU A 515 -23.39 20.48 3.25
CA GLU A 515 -24.84 20.36 3.31
C GLU A 515 -25.42 21.60 4.00
N VAL A 516 -26.39 22.26 3.37
CA VAL A 516 -27.15 23.37 3.97
C VAL A 516 -28.63 22.98 4.04
N GLN A 517 -29.26 23.25 5.18
CA GLN A 517 -30.72 23.11 5.32
C GLN A 517 -31.37 24.34 4.67
N ALA A 518 -31.87 24.19 3.46
CA ALA A 518 -32.65 25.23 2.79
C ALA A 518 -34.13 25.15 3.20
N GLU A 519 -34.75 26.30 3.50
CA GLU A 519 -36.20 26.41 3.61
C GLU A 519 -36.85 26.32 2.22
N ALA A 520 -38.15 25.99 2.18
CA ALA A 520 -38.91 25.84 0.94
C ALA A 520 -38.94 27.15 0.14
N GLY A 521 -38.04 27.30 -0.84
CA GLY A 521 -37.96 28.47 -1.72
C GLY A 521 -36.63 28.66 -2.43
N ASP A 522 -35.53 28.13 -1.89
CA ASP A 522 -34.20 28.35 -2.47
C ASP A 522 -33.81 27.21 -3.44
N GLY A 523 -34.01 27.48 -4.73
CA GLY A 523 -33.52 26.67 -5.86
C GLY A 523 -34.42 25.50 -6.27
N LEU A 524 -34.46 25.25 -7.58
CA LEU A 524 -35.07 24.06 -8.20
C LEU A 524 -33.98 23.02 -8.48
N THR A 525 -34.30 21.73 -8.38
CA THR A 525 -33.37 20.68 -8.84
C THR A 525 -33.21 20.76 -10.36
N ILE A 526 -32.12 20.19 -10.90
CA ILE A 526 -31.89 20.14 -12.36
C ILE A 526 -33.08 19.43 -13.05
N ALA A 527 -33.62 18.37 -12.45
CA ALA A 527 -34.81 17.69 -12.95
C ALA A 527 -36.08 18.57 -12.96
N GLN A 528 -36.26 19.44 -11.96
CA GLN A 528 -37.40 20.36 -11.90
C GLN A 528 -37.25 21.53 -12.89
N MET A 529 -36.04 22.04 -13.10
CA MET A 529 -35.75 23.05 -14.12
C MET A 529 -36.02 22.52 -15.52
N ALA A 530 -35.58 21.29 -15.82
CA ALA A 530 -35.87 20.63 -17.10
C ALA A 530 -37.38 20.42 -17.33
N ALA A 531 -38.11 19.98 -16.30
CA ALA A 531 -39.55 19.78 -16.37
C ALA A 531 -40.33 21.10 -16.56
N GLN A 532 -39.92 22.20 -15.92
CA GLN A 532 -40.52 23.52 -16.16
C GLN A 532 -40.24 24.03 -17.57
N ALA A 533 -39.00 23.89 -18.06
CA ALA A 533 -38.63 24.30 -19.42
C ALA A 533 -39.39 23.49 -20.49
N GLU A 534 -39.65 22.20 -20.25
CA GLU A 534 -40.47 21.37 -21.14
C GLU A 534 -41.96 21.77 -21.07
N ALA A 535 -42.50 21.98 -19.87
CA ALA A 535 -43.88 22.45 -19.69
C ALA A 535 -44.12 23.83 -20.33
N GLN A 536 -43.14 24.73 -20.22
CA GLN A 536 -43.18 26.05 -20.83
C GLN A 536 -43.10 25.97 -22.36
N ARG A 537 -42.20 25.14 -22.91
CA ARG A 537 -42.19 24.84 -24.37
C ARG A 537 -43.51 24.24 -24.86
N LYS A 538 -44.10 23.31 -24.11
CA LYS A 538 -45.41 22.72 -24.44
C LYS A 538 -46.53 23.78 -24.40
N SER A 539 -46.48 24.70 -23.44
CA SER A 539 -47.41 25.83 -23.35
C SER A 539 -47.23 26.84 -24.50
N ASP A 540 -46.00 27.20 -24.83
CA ASP A 540 -45.69 28.15 -25.90
C ASP A 540 -46.10 27.59 -27.28
N VAL A 541 -45.86 26.31 -27.52
CA VAL A 541 -46.31 25.62 -28.74
C VAL A 541 -47.83 25.41 -28.76
N ALA A 542 -48.47 25.14 -27.62
CA ALA A 542 -49.94 25.08 -27.55
C ALA A 542 -50.61 26.44 -27.83
N ASN A 543 -49.92 27.54 -27.52
CA ASN A 543 -50.37 28.91 -27.78
C ASN A 543 -50.03 29.41 -29.20
N ASP A 544 -49.30 28.63 -30.01
CA ASP A 544 -49.05 28.96 -31.42
C ASP A 544 -50.38 28.95 -32.21
N PRO A 545 -50.67 29.98 -33.02
CA PRO A 545 -51.92 30.07 -33.81
C PRO A 545 -52.22 28.86 -34.69
N MET A 546 -51.20 28.15 -35.22
CA MET A 546 -51.41 26.94 -36.01
C MET A 546 -51.80 25.74 -35.15
N VAL A 547 -51.12 25.54 -34.02
CA VAL A 547 -51.34 24.40 -33.12
C VAL A 547 -52.66 24.54 -32.38
N SER A 548 -53.00 25.75 -31.93
CA SER A 548 -54.30 26.08 -31.35
C SER A 548 -55.46 25.79 -32.31
N GLY A 549 -55.27 26.09 -33.61
CA GLY A 549 -56.23 25.78 -34.66
C GLY A 549 -56.45 24.27 -34.88
N VAL A 550 -55.38 23.48 -34.82
CA VAL A 550 -55.44 22.01 -34.93
C VAL A 550 -56.06 21.38 -33.68
N MET A 551 -55.69 21.82 -32.48
CA MET A 551 -56.26 21.33 -31.22
C MET A 551 -57.76 21.66 -31.09
N GLY A 552 -58.21 22.79 -31.66
CA GLY A 552 -59.63 23.14 -31.74
C GLY A 552 -60.46 22.27 -32.71
N MET A 553 -59.82 21.67 -33.71
CA MET A 553 -60.47 20.76 -34.67
C MET A 553 -60.61 19.32 -34.13
N PHE A 554 -59.82 18.93 -33.13
CA PHE A 554 -59.79 17.58 -32.55
C PHE A 554 -59.92 17.61 -31.01
N PRO A 555 -61.15 17.69 -30.47
CA PRO A 555 -61.35 17.72 -29.02
C PRO A 555 -60.98 16.35 -28.40
N GLY A 556 -59.81 16.31 -27.75
CA GLY A 556 -59.21 15.10 -27.15
C GLY A 556 -57.76 14.82 -27.55
N ALA A 557 -57.15 15.65 -28.41
CA ALA A 557 -55.73 15.54 -28.73
C ALA A 557 -54.84 16.07 -27.58
N GLU A 558 -53.78 15.34 -27.25
CA GLU A 558 -52.78 15.72 -26.26
C GLU A 558 -51.42 15.90 -26.94
N LEU A 559 -50.66 16.93 -26.53
CA LEU A 559 -49.30 17.18 -27.01
C LEU A 559 -48.31 16.32 -26.20
N GLU A 560 -47.89 15.19 -26.76
CA GLU A 560 -47.01 14.23 -26.09
C GLU A 560 -45.54 14.70 -26.05
N HIS A 561 -44.99 15.14 -27.19
CA HIS A 561 -43.59 15.59 -27.34
C HIS A 561 -43.47 16.82 -28.25
N VAL A 562 -42.52 17.72 -27.96
CA VAL A 562 -42.23 18.93 -28.76
C VAL A 562 -40.73 18.97 -29.06
N ASP A 563 -40.38 18.68 -30.32
CA ASP A 563 -38.99 18.73 -30.79
C ASP A 563 -38.66 20.14 -31.30
N GLY A 564 -37.65 20.77 -30.71
CA GLY A 564 -37.16 22.08 -31.16
C GLY A 564 -36.24 21.93 -32.38
N ALA A 565 -36.46 22.75 -33.41
CA ALA A 565 -35.52 22.87 -34.51
C ALA A 565 -34.33 23.76 -34.08
N GLY A 566 -33.20 23.12 -33.76
CA GLY A 566 -31.89 23.77 -33.70
C GLY A 566 -31.56 24.51 -32.41
N GLU A 567 -31.31 23.76 -31.34
CA GLU A 567 -30.26 24.04 -30.36
C GLU A 567 -29.91 22.67 -29.75
N ASP A 568 -28.62 22.35 -29.75
CA ASP A 568 -28.07 21.03 -29.42
C ASP A 568 -28.69 20.39 -28.18
N ASP A 569 -28.74 19.05 -28.16
CA ASP A 569 -29.10 18.20 -27.03
C ASP A 569 -28.54 18.70 -25.68
N VAL A 570 -29.30 19.55 -24.98
CA VAL A 570 -28.95 20.04 -23.63
C VAL A 570 -29.49 19.10 -22.54
N TYR A 571 -30.40 18.18 -22.84
CA TYR A 571 -30.96 17.25 -21.86
C TYR A 571 -31.23 15.86 -22.44
N HIS A 572 -30.19 15.03 -22.57
CA HIS A 572 -30.34 13.58 -22.47
C HIS A 572 -29.14 12.91 -21.84
#